data_AF-A0A965PGI0-F1
#
_entry.id   AF-A0A965PGI0-F1
#
_cell.length_a   1.000
_cell.length_b   1.000
_cell.length_c   1.000
_cell.angle_alpha   90.00
_cell.angle_beta   90.00
_cell.angle_gamma   90.00
#
_symmetry.space_group_name_H-M   'P 1'
#
loop_
_entity.id
_entity.type
_entity.pdbx_description
1 polymer ?
#
loop_
_entity_poly.entity_id
_entity_poly.type
_entity_poly.pdbx_seq_one_letter_code
_entity_poly.pdbx_strand_id
1 'polypeptide(L)'
;MADDPFVGRTATNKQTGQRVMWMGGSKGWVPVDQNNLQLNKRYAPEVQTALEGTQDAYTKAQRLVGPAMEFQRLNREQGTGGLLDVPGEDGRSLSMLWPFGESANRLQSMNAITNRMVRSQVVPGTSGAMNTAPEQNMARMTFPTISNRGPANDAAVRDIKIERDVQLERMNALQKWASQGGTDISQFERMWAPLEAKRRQDLQGYYVNNAVPLQGGAKPAARKRIDINGNPVE
;
A
#
# COMPACT_ATOMS: atom_id res chain seq x y z
N MET A 1 -0.74 1.40 -42.29
CA MET A 1 -0.98 2.73 -41.68
C MET A 1 -0.03 2.82 -40.49
N ALA A 2 0.80 3.85 -40.41
CA ALA A 2 1.63 4.05 -39.23
C ALA A 2 0.74 4.65 -38.13
N ASP A 3 0.72 4.04 -36.96
CA ASP A 3 -0.02 4.59 -35.82
C ASP A 3 0.55 5.96 -35.47
N ASP A 4 -0.32 6.97 -35.44
CA ASP A 4 0.07 8.30 -34.99
C ASP A 4 0.61 8.22 -33.55
N PRO A 5 1.74 8.88 -33.26
CA PRO A 5 2.27 8.88 -31.90
C PRO A 5 1.26 9.49 -30.91
N PHE A 6 1.34 9.09 -29.64
CA PHE A 6 0.49 9.69 -28.61
C PHE A 6 0.90 11.15 -28.35
N VAL A 7 -0.11 11.98 -28.04
CA VAL A 7 0.10 13.38 -27.64
C VAL A 7 0.97 13.43 -26.38
N GLY A 8 2.08 14.15 -26.43
CA GLY A 8 3.07 14.22 -25.35
C GLY A 8 4.36 13.45 -25.61
N ARG A 9 4.41 12.60 -26.65
CA ARG A 9 5.64 11.88 -27.02
C ARG A 9 6.75 12.87 -27.36
N THR A 10 7.91 12.79 -26.71
CA THR A 10 9.07 13.62 -27.06
C THR A 10 10.05 12.91 -27.98
N ALA A 11 10.67 13.64 -28.89
CA ALA A 11 11.77 13.19 -29.75
C ALA A 11 12.81 14.31 -29.90
N THR A 12 13.96 13.99 -30.49
CA THR A 12 14.97 14.99 -30.86
C THR A 12 14.89 15.22 -32.35
N ASN A 13 14.68 16.48 -32.77
CA ASN A 13 14.72 16.85 -34.18
C ASN A 13 16.15 16.64 -34.71
N LYS A 14 16.31 15.76 -35.69
CA LYS A 14 17.62 15.39 -36.25
C LYS A 14 18.32 16.53 -36.99
N GLN A 15 17.58 17.55 -37.44
CA GLN A 15 18.12 18.68 -38.19
C GLN A 15 18.56 19.82 -37.26
N THR A 16 17.78 20.11 -36.22
CA THR A 16 18.03 21.27 -35.33
C THR A 16 18.60 20.89 -33.96
N GLY A 17 18.61 19.60 -33.62
CA GLY A 17 19.00 19.12 -32.29
C GLY A 17 18.00 19.45 -31.18
N GLN A 18 16.91 20.15 -31.49
CA GLN A 18 15.93 20.58 -30.50
C GLN A 18 15.01 19.44 -30.08
N ARG A 19 14.63 19.41 -28.80
CA ARG A 19 13.61 18.49 -28.29
C ARG A 19 12.24 18.95 -28.78
N VAL A 20 11.51 18.04 -29.41
CA VAL A 20 10.15 18.26 -29.93
C VAL A 20 9.17 17.32 -29.25
N MET A 21 7.90 17.70 -29.17
CA MET A 21 6.81 16.94 -28.59
C MET A 21 5.66 16.82 -29.61
N TRP A 22 5.08 15.63 -29.72
CA TRP A 22 3.94 15.40 -30.58
C TRP A 22 2.66 15.94 -29.93
N MET A 23 1.91 16.80 -30.61
CA MET A 23 0.68 17.42 -30.09
C MET A 23 -0.61 16.82 -30.66
N GLY A 24 -0.50 15.83 -31.56
CA GLY A 24 -1.63 15.19 -32.23
C GLY A 24 -2.36 16.12 -33.22
N GLY A 25 -3.20 15.51 -34.06
CA GLY A 25 -4.00 16.23 -35.06
C GLY A 25 -3.15 17.09 -36.01
N SER A 26 -3.61 18.31 -36.29
CA SER A 26 -2.96 19.23 -37.24
C SER A 26 -1.68 19.90 -36.72
N LYS A 27 -1.37 19.77 -35.41
CA LYS A 27 -0.21 20.46 -34.80
C LYS A 27 1.09 19.69 -34.93
N GLY A 28 1.04 18.36 -35.09
CA GLY A 28 2.22 17.53 -35.31
C GLY A 28 3.30 17.67 -34.23
N TRP A 29 4.58 17.64 -34.63
CA TRP A 29 5.73 17.83 -33.74
C TRP A 29 5.99 19.32 -33.48
N VAL A 30 5.91 19.76 -32.22
CA VAL A 30 6.20 21.14 -31.81
C VAL A 30 7.43 21.21 -30.90
N PRO A 31 8.19 22.31 -30.87
CA PRO A 31 9.29 22.48 -29.93
C PRO A 31 8.83 22.39 -28.47
N VAL A 32 9.63 21.73 -27.64
CA VAL A 32 9.40 21.68 -26.20
C VAL A 32 9.82 23.00 -25.57
N ASP A 33 8.85 23.84 -25.22
CA ASP A 33 9.02 24.99 -24.35
C ASP A 33 8.39 24.72 -22.96
N GLN A 34 8.74 25.54 -21.96
CA GLN A 34 8.25 25.37 -20.58
C GLN A 34 6.72 25.49 -20.49
N ASN A 35 6.05 26.13 -21.46
CA ASN A 35 4.60 26.32 -21.48
C ASN A 35 3.89 25.08 -22.07
N ASN A 36 4.44 24.47 -23.11
CA ASN A 36 3.90 23.28 -23.78
C ASN A 36 4.06 22.01 -22.93
N LEU A 37 5.09 21.97 -22.06
CA LEU A 37 5.24 20.91 -21.04
C LEU A 37 4.12 20.90 -19.99
N GLN A 38 3.43 22.02 -19.78
CA GLN A 38 2.33 22.09 -18.83
C GLN A 38 0.97 21.87 -19.49
N LEU A 39 0.77 22.37 -20.71
CA LEU A 39 -0.51 22.35 -21.40
C LEU A 39 -0.97 20.96 -21.89
N ASN A 40 -0.08 19.98 -21.99
CA ASN A 40 -0.40 18.64 -22.49
C ASN A 40 0.39 17.54 -21.76
N LYS A 41 0.47 17.58 -20.42
CA LYS A 41 0.90 16.41 -19.62
C LYS A 41 -0.18 15.32 -19.62
N ARG A 42 -0.56 14.84 -20.80
CA ARG A 42 -1.13 13.51 -20.93
C ARG A 42 0.05 12.56 -20.85
N TYR A 43 0.16 11.86 -19.73
CA TYR A 43 1.13 10.78 -19.60
C TYR A 43 0.92 9.78 -20.72
N ALA A 44 1.97 9.01 -21.07
CA ALA A 44 1.77 7.86 -21.94
C ALA A 44 0.63 6.99 -21.34
N PRO A 45 -0.27 6.41 -22.15
CA PRO A 45 -1.44 5.70 -21.64
C PRO A 45 -1.09 4.65 -20.57
N GLU A 46 0.00 3.90 -20.77
CA GLU A 46 0.50 2.90 -19.82
C GLU A 46 0.91 3.52 -18.47
N VAL A 47 1.53 4.70 -18.51
CA VAL A 47 1.94 5.44 -17.30
C VAL A 47 0.71 6.00 -16.58
N GLN A 48 -0.30 6.45 -17.32
CA GLN A 48 -1.56 6.88 -16.73
C GLN A 48 -2.28 5.72 -16.03
N THR A 49 -2.39 4.56 -16.69
CA THR A 49 -2.95 3.34 -16.08
C THR A 49 -2.16 2.91 -14.84
N ALA A 50 -0.83 3.01 -14.88
CA ALA A 50 0.00 2.70 -13.71
C ALA A 50 -0.19 3.70 -12.55
N LEU A 51 -0.38 5.00 -12.86
CA LEU A 51 -0.69 6.03 -11.86
C LEU A 51 -2.05 5.79 -11.20
N GLU A 52 -3.08 5.48 -11.99
CA GLU A 52 -4.41 5.13 -11.49
C GLU A 52 -4.33 3.86 -10.62
N GLY A 53 -3.63 2.82 -11.08
CA GLY A 53 -3.44 1.58 -10.34
C GLY A 53 -2.69 1.76 -9.00
N THR A 54 -1.65 2.59 -8.98
CA THR A 54 -0.90 2.89 -7.75
C THR A 54 -1.69 3.77 -6.78
N GLN A 55 -2.49 4.72 -7.28
CA GLN A 55 -3.41 5.51 -6.47
C GLN A 55 -4.50 4.64 -5.83
N ASP A 56 -5.06 3.69 -6.58
CA ASP A 56 -6.02 2.72 -6.07
C ASP A 56 -5.41 1.79 -5.02
N ALA A 57 -4.19 1.29 -5.26
CA ALA A 57 -3.44 0.48 -4.30
C ALA A 57 -3.19 1.24 -2.99
N TYR A 58 -2.71 2.49 -3.08
CA TYR A 58 -2.54 3.36 -1.92
C TYR A 58 -3.87 3.59 -1.18
N THR A 59 -4.94 3.89 -1.89
CA THR A 59 -6.27 4.14 -1.30
C THR A 59 -6.78 2.91 -0.56
N LYS A 60 -6.61 1.71 -1.14
CA LYS A 60 -6.95 0.45 -0.49
C LYS A 60 -6.12 0.23 0.78
N ALA A 61 -4.80 0.39 0.70
CA ALA A 61 -3.91 0.24 1.84
C ALA A 61 -4.22 1.25 2.97
N GLN A 62 -4.49 2.51 2.62
CA GLN A 62 -4.83 3.57 3.57
C GLN A 62 -6.15 3.30 4.31
N ARG A 63 -7.16 2.71 3.63
CA ARG A 63 -8.43 2.31 4.26
C ARG A 63 -8.26 1.25 5.34
N LEU A 64 -7.21 0.43 5.26
CA LEU A 64 -6.92 -0.64 6.21
C LEU A 64 -6.23 -0.14 7.49
N VAL A 65 -5.49 0.98 7.43
CA VAL A 65 -4.67 1.46 8.55
C VAL A 65 -5.51 1.79 9.79
N GLY A 66 -6.65 2.49 9.62
CA GLY A 66 -7.52 2.86 10.74
C GLY A 66 -8.06 1.64 11.50
N PRO A 67 -8.78 0.72 10.82
CA PRO A 67 -9.23 -0.54 11.42
C PRO A 67 -8.10 -1.37 12.03
N ALA A 68 -6.94 -1.48 11.37
CA ALA A 68 -5.79 -2.22 11.88
C ALA A 68 -5.23 -1.63 13.18
N MET A 69 -5.18 -0.30 13.29
CA MET A 69 -4.79 0.40 14.52
C MET A 69 -5.78 0.16 15.66
N GLU A 70 -7.08 0.15 15.36
CA GLU A 70 -8.10 -0.13 16.37
C GLU A 70 -8.04 -1.58 16.85
N PHE A 71 -7.80 -2.53 15.93
CA PHE A 71 -7.51 -3.91 16.29
C PHE A 71 -6.28 -3.99 17.21
N GLN A 72 -5.17 -3.34 16.84
CA GLN A 72 -3.94 -3.33 17.64
C GLN A 72 -4.18 -2.77 19.05
N ARG A 73 -4.97 -1.71 19.19
CA ARG A 73 -5.34 -1.15 20.49
C ARG A 73 -6.08 -2.20 21.33
N LEU A 74 -7.12 -2.82 20.77
CA LEU A 74 -7.89 -3.86 21.46
C LEU A 74 -7.05 -5.09 21.78
N ASN A 75 -6.14 -5.49 20.89
CA ASN A 75 -5.20 -6.62 21.06
C ASN A 75 -4.23 -6.41 22.24
N ARG A 76 -3.87 -5.17 22.54
CA ARG A 76 -3.04 -4.81 23.70
C ARG A 76 -3.84 -4.76 25.00
N GLU A 77 -5.11 -4.37 24.93
CA GLU A 77 -6.03 -4.32 26.08
C GLU A 77 -6.62 -5.68 26.42
N GLN A 78 -6.77 -6.55 25.42
CA GLN A 78 -7.35 -7.87 25.48
C GLN A 78 -6.44 -8.82 24.70
N GLY A 79 -5.71 -9.67 25.42
CA GLY A 79 -4.84 -10.66 24.80
C GLY A 79 -5.62 -11.56 23.83
N THR A 80 -5.03 -11.79 22.65
CA THR A 80 -5.52 -12.73 21.63
C THR A 80 -4.66 -14.00 21.59
N GLY A 81 -5.15 -15.03 20.92
CA GLY A 81 -4.43 -16.30 20.79
C GLY A 81 -4.63 -17.26 21.95
N GLY A 82 -5.78 -17.17 22.64
CA GLY A 82 -6.19 -18.18 23.61
C GLY A 82 -6.74 -19.44 22.94
N LEU A 83 -6.14 -20.60 23.26
CA LEU A 83 -6.73 -21.94 23.47
C LEU A 83 -8.00 -22.36 22.69
N LEU A 84 -8.17 -21.98 21.43
CA LEU A 84 -9.28 -22.50 20.61
C LEU A 84 -9.01 -23.88 20.00
N ASP A 85 -7.83 -24.49 20.21
CA ASP A 85 -7.50 -25.76 19.56
C ASP A 85 -6.51 -26.65 20.34
N VAL A 86 -6.60 -26.69 21.68
CA VAL A 86 -5.95 -27.77 22.44
C VAL A 86 -7.06 -28.72 22.90
N PRO A 87 -7.09 -29.98 22.42
CA PRO A 87 -7.89 -31.02 23.05
C PRO A 87 -7.38 -31.14 24.48
N GLY A 88 -8.18 -30.76 25.47
CA GLY A 88 -7.84 -31.03 26.86
C GLY A 88 -7.75 -32.54 27.05
N GLU A 89 -6.75 -33.01 27.80
CA GLU A 89 -6.59 -34.44 28.18
C GLU A 89 -7.84 -35.01 28.89
N ASP A 90 -8.77 -34.14 29.33
CA ASP A 90 -9.98 -34.49 30.06
C ASP A 90 -11.28 -34.35 29.23
N GLY A 91 -11.19 -34.09 27.92
CA GLY A 91 -12.36 -33.97 27.04
C GLY A 91 -13.26 -32.75 27.30
N ARG A 92 -12.85 -31.83 28.18
CA ARG A 92 -13.55 -30.56 28.43
C ARG A 92 -12.77 -29.43 27.78
N SER A 93 -13.44 -28.73 26.85
CA SER A 93 -12.92 -27.52 26.24
C SER A 93 -12.70 -26.44 27.32
N LEU A 94 -11.49 -25.88 27.39
CA LEU A 94 -11.16 -24.71 28.22
C LEU A 94 -11.91 -23.42 27.81
N SER A 95 -12.83 -23.50 26.84
CA SER A 95 -13.76 -22.42 26.47
C SER A 95 -14.65 -21.94 27.62
N MET A 96 -14.79 -22.71 28.72
CA MET A 96 -15.50 -22.28 29.94
C MET A 96 -14.72 -21.29 30.83
N LEU A 97 -13.44 -21.01 30.55
CA LEU A 97 -12.61 -20.07 31.33
C LEU A 97 -12.48 -18.68 30.70
N TRP A 98 -13.21 -18.38 29.61
CA TRP A 98 -13.35 -16.99 29.16
C TRP A 98 -14.30 -16.24 30.09
N PRO A 99 -13.90 -15.07 30.64
CA PRO A 99 -14.78 -14.31 31.49
C PRO A 99 -15.97 -13.81 30.66
N PHE A 100 -17.17 -14.27 31.03
CA PHE A 100 -18.42 -13.65 30.61
C PHE A 100 -18.40 -12.18 31.07
N GLY A 101 -18.36 -11.23 30.14
CA GLY A 101 -18.22 -9.79 30.43
C GLY A 101 -17.56 -8.98 29.31
N GLU A 102 -16.97 -7.83 29.66
CA GLU A 102 -16.36 -6.87 28.70
C GLU A 102 -15.34 -7.49 27.73
N SER A 103 -14.62 -8.54 28.14
CA SER A 103 -13.67 -9.25 27.28
C SER A 103 -14.31 -9.93 26.07
N ALA A 104 -15.53 -10.48 26.21
CA ALA A 104 -16.27 -11.07 25.09
C ALA A 104 -16.68 -10.00 24.08
N ASN A 105 -17.11 -8.83 24.57
CA ASN A 105 -17.44 -7.68 23.72
C ASN A 105 -16.23 -7.20 22.92
N ARG A 106 -15.05 -7.10 23.55
CA ARG A 106 -13.81 -6.68 22.88
C ARG A 106 -13.35 -7.68 21.81
N LEU A 107 -13.40 -8.99 22.08
CA LEU A 107 -13.08 -10.02 21.08
C LEU A 107 -14.06 -10.01 19.91
N GLN A 108 -15.35 -9.77 20.17
CA GLN A 108 -16.35 -9.61 19.11
C GLN A 108 -16.08 -8.35 18.28
N SER A 109 -15.71 -7.22 18.90
CA SER A 109 -15.30 -6.00 18.20
C SER A 109 -14.08 -6.26 17.32
N MET A 110 -13.07 -6.97 17.82
CA MET A 110 -11.88 -7.34 17.05
C MET A 110 -12.23 -8.19 15.84
N ASN A 111 -13.11 -9.19 15.99
CA ASN A 111 -13.60 -9.99 14.88
C ASN A 111 -14.38 -9.13 13.85
N ALA A 112 -15.24 -8.22 14.30
CA ALA A 112 -15.94 -7.28 13.43
C ALA A 112 -14.97 -6.37 12.63
N ILE A 113 -13.89 -5.91 13.27
CA ILE A 113 -12.82 -5.13 12.64
C ILE A 113 -12.09 -5.96 11.57
N THR A 114 -11.68 -7.19 11.88
CA THR A 114 -11.09 -8.12 10.89
C THR A 114 -12.02 -8.33 9.69
N ASN A 115 -13.32 -8.57 9.93
CA ASN A 115 -14.30 -8.74 8.86
C ASN A 115 -14.45 -7.49 7.99
N ARG A 116 -14.40 -6.29 8.60
CA ARG A 116 -14.41 -5.01 7.86
C ARG A 116 -13.18 -4.89 6.96
N MET A 117 -12.00 -5.27 7.45
CA MET A 117 -10.76 -5.25 6.65
C MET A 117 -10.83 -6.23 5.47
N VAL A 118 -11.26 -7.48 5.69
CA VAL A 118 -11.44 -8.46 4.61
C VAL A 118 -12.41 -7.94 3.55
N ARG A 119 -13.57 -7.42 3.96
CA ARG A 119 -14.57 -6.87 3.02
C ARG A 119 -14.03 -5.67 2.24
N SER A 120 -13.15 -4.87 2.83
CA SER A 120 -12.58 -3.71 2.13
C SER A 120 -11.60 -4.08 1.00
N GLN A 121 -11.15 -5.33 0.94
CA GLN A 121 -10.35 -5.85 -0.18
C GLN A 121 -11.19 -6.46 -1.32
N VAL A 122 -12.49 -6.71 -1.08
CA VAL A 122 -13.39 -7.19 -2.14
C VAL A 122 -13.65 -6.06 -3.13
N VAL A 123 -13.31 -6.27 -4.41
CA VAL A 123 -13.59 -5.31 -5.47
C VAL A 123 -15.10 -5.30 -5.75
N PRO A 124 -15.78 -4.14 -5.69
CA PRO A 124 -17.20 -4.04 -6.06
C PRO A 124 -17.38 -4.45 -7.53
N GLY A 125 -18.30 -5.39 -7.80
CA GLY A 125 -18.59 -5.85 -9.17
C GLY A 125 -17.80 -7.07 -9.65
N THR A 126 -16.80 -7.55 -8.89
CA THR A 126 -16.22 -8.89 -9.12
C THR A 126 -17.03 -9.92 -8.35
N SER A 127 -18.11 -10.43 -8.95
CA SER A 127 -19.02 -11.41 -8.34
C SER A 127 -18.36 -12.77 -8.01
N GLY A 128 -17.09 -12.98 -8.36
CA GLY A 128 -16.42 -14.28 -8.29
C GLY A 128 -15.15 -14.39 -7.42
N ALA A 129 -14.49 -13.29 -7.01
CA ALA A 129 -13.09 -13.39 -6.55
C ALA A 129 -12.86 -13.56 -5.03
N MET A 130 -13.91 -13.49 -4.19
CA MET A 130 -13.79 -13.72 -2.72
C MET A 130 -15.08 -14.32 -2.11
N ASN A 131 -15.82 -15.10 -2.89
CA ASN A 131 -17.10 -15.68 -2.42
C ASN A 131 -16.96 -17.09 -1.84
N THR A 132 -15.78 -17.72 -1.92
CA THR A 132 -15.57 -19.03 -1.33
C THR A 132 -15.02 -18.91 0.10
N ALA A 133 -15.52 -19.73 1.03
CA ALA A 133 -15.04 -19.76 2.41
C ALA A 133 -13.50 -19.97 2.52
N PRO A 134 -12.84 -20.76 1.64
CA PRO A 134 -11.38 -20.86 1.60
C PRO A 134 -10.67 -19.55 1.26
N GLU A 135 -11.14 -18.78 0.28
CA GLU A 135 -10.54 -17.49 -0.08
C GLU A 135 -10.71 -16.45 1.03
N GLN A 136 -11.87 -16.44 1.68
CA GLN A 136 -12.07 -15.59 2.86
C GLN A 136 -11.18 -16.02 4.03
N ASN A 137 -10.93 -17.32 4.20
CA ASN A 137 -10.00 -17.81 5.22
C ASN A 137 -8.54 -17.47 4.89
N MET A 138 -8.11 -17.57 3.63
CA MET A 138 -6.78 -17.11 3.21
C MET A 138 -6.62 -15.61 3.38
N ALA A 139 -7.64 -14.82 3.03
CA ALA A 139 -7.64 -13.38 3.26
C ALA A 139 -7.64 -13.03 4.76
N ARG A 140 -8.33 -13.79 5.60
CA ARG A 140 -8.26 -13.61 7.06
C ARG A 140 -6.85 -13.87 7.60
N MET A 141 -6.08 -14.78 7.02
CA MET A 141 -4.70 -15.06 7.45
C MET A 141 -3.74 -13.87 7.20
N THR A 142 -4.04 -12.99 6.25
CA THR A 142 -3.22 -11.80 5.97
C THR A 142 -3.54 -10.60 6.87
N PHE A 143 -4.65 -10.68 7.63
CA PHE A 143 -5.08 -9.65 8.56
C PHE A 143 -4.84 -10.05 10.01
N PRO A 144 -4.81 -9.08 10.95
CA PRO A 144 -4.83 -9.43 12.35
C PRO A 144 -6.19 -10.06 12.72
N THR A 145 -6.15 -11.12 13.53
CA THR A 145 -7.31 -11.94 13.91
C THR A 145 -7.26 -12.34 15.38
N ILE A 146 -8.40 -12.66 15.97
CA ILE A 146 -8.48 -13.08 17.38
C ILE A 146 -7.80 -14.43 17.65
N SER A 147 -7.63 -15.27 16.62
CA SER A 147 -6.95 -16.57 16.70
C SER A 147 -5.43 -16.45 16.73
N ASN A 148 -4.89 -15.37 16.16
CA ASN A 148 -3.45 -15.09 16.18
C ASN A 148 -3.01 -14.61 17.57
N ARG A 149 -1.79 -14.97 17.98
CA ARG A 149 -1.18 -14.45 19.20
C ARG A 149 -0.89 -12.95 19.06
N GLY A 150 -0.89 -12.23 20.19
CA GLY A 150 -0.66 -10.78 20.24
C GLY A 150 0.50 -10.27 19.35
N PRO A 151 1.71 -10.86 19.42
CA PRO A 151 2.84 -10.45 18.58
C PRO A 151 2.63 -10.66 17.08
N ALA A 152 1.91 -11.71 16.68
CA ALA A 152 1.58 -11.97 15.28
C ALA A 152 0.59 -10.93 14.74
N ASN A 153 -0.38 -10.49 15.56
CA ASN A 153 -1.28 -9.40 15.22
C ASN A 153 -0.54 -8.05 15.10
N ASP A 154 0.41 -7.78 16.00
CA ASP A 154 1.24 -6.58 15.91
C ASP A 154 2.11 -6.58 14.64
N ALA A 155 2.59 -7.74 14.19
CA ALA A 155 3.28 -7.89 12.91
C ALA A 155 2.34 -7.62 11.72
N ALA A 156 1.16 -8.24 11.67
CA ALA A 156 0.20 -8.00 10.60
C ALA A 156 -0.23 -6.53 10.48
N VAL A 157 -0.45 -5.85 11.61
CA VAL A 157 -0.78 -4.41 11.62
C VAL A 157 0.39 -3.56 11.13
N ARG A 158 1.63 -3.97 11.43
CA ARG A 158 2.84 -3.32 10.91
C ARG A 158 2.94 -3.45 9.40
N ASP A 159 2.71 -4.65 8.87
CA ASP A 159 2.77 -4.92 7.43
C ASP A 159 1.75 -4.07 6.66
N ILE A 160 0.53 -3.90 7.20
CA ILE A 160 -0.48 -3.00 6.63
C ILE A 160 0.01 -1.55 6.56
N LYS A 161 0.70 -1.06 7.61
CA LYS A 161 1.25 0.31 7.61
C LYS A 161 2.38 0.47 6.61
N ILE A 162 3.28 -0.51 6.54
CA ILE A 162 4.40 -0.55 5.60
C ILE A 162 3.86 -0.54 4.17
N GLU A 163 2.88 -1.39 3.86
CA GLU A 163 2.26 -1.46 2.53
C GLU A 163 1.71 -0.09 2.12
N ARG A 164 0.94 0.57 3.00
CA ARG A 164 0.42 1.91 2.74
C ARG A 164 1.52 2.92 2.43
N ASP A 165 2.60 2.92 3.21
CA ASP A 165 3.69 3.87 3.03
C ASP A 165 4.50 3.57 1.75
N VAL A 166 4.74 2.29 1.43
CA VAL A 166 5.38 1.87 0.18
C VAL A 166 4.56 2.29 -1.03
N GLN A 167 3.24 2.11 -1.01
CA GLN A 167 2.37 2.53 -2.11
C GLN A 167 2.33 4.05 -2.27
N LEU A 168 2.34 4.80 -1.17
CA LEU A 168 2.46 6.26 -1.20
C LEU A 168 3.79 6.70 -1.83
N GLU A 169 4.91 6.08 -1.44
CA GLU A 169 6.22 6.37 -2.01
C GLU A 169 6.29 5.98 -3.49
N ARG A 170 5.74 4.83 -3.87
CA ARG A 170 5.65 4.39 -5.27
C ARG A 170 4.87 5.38 -6.12
N MET A 171 3.70 5.80 -5.66
CA MET A 171 2.87 6.80 -6.35
C MET A 171 3.65 8.11 -6.56
N ASN A 172 4.31 8.61 -5.53
CA ASN A 172 5.12 9.83 -5.62
C ASN A 172 6.33 9.66 -6.58
N ALA A 173 7.00 8.51 -6.52
CA ALA A 173 8.12 8.20 -7.40
C ALA A 173 7.67 8.09 -8.87
N LEU A 174 6.54 7.44 -9.13
CA LEU A 174 5.96 7.30 -10.46
C LEU A 174 5.53 8.65 -11.03
N GLN A 175 4.85 9.48 -10.23
CA GLN A 175 4.49 10.85 -10.63
C GLN A 175 5.73 11.68 -10.96
N LYS A 176 6.77 11.62 -10.13
CA LYS A 176 8.02 12.34 -10.37
C LYS A 176 8.72 11.86 -11.63
N TRP A 177 8.88 10.54 -11.80
CA TRP A 177 9.49 9.93 -12.99
C TRP A 177 8.74 10.29 -14.28
N ALA A 178 7.41 10.20 -14.25
CA ALA A 178 6.56 10.56 -15.38
C ALA A 178 6.69 12.06 -15.71
N SER A 179 6.75 12.92 -14.68
CA SER A 179 6.93 14.36 -14.86
C SER A 179 8.28 14.76 -15.47
N GLN A 180 9.30 13.89 -15.34
CA GLN A 180 10.63 14.06 -15.91
C GLN A 180 10.74 13.52 -17.34
N GLY A 181 9.63 13.02 -17.92
CA GLY A 181 9.57 12.50 -19.28
C GLY A 181 9.72 10.98 -19.38
N GLY A 182 9.53 10.25 -18.28
CA GLY A 182 9.41 8.80 -18.30
C GLY A 182 8.16 8.34 -19.06
N THR A 183 8.32 7.43 -20.02
CA THR A 183 7.21 6.93 -20.87
C THR A 183 7.09 5.41 -20.88
N ASP A 184 8.14 4.67 -20.50
CA ASP A 184 8.18 3.21 -20.48
C ASP A 184 8.07 2.68 -19.05
N ILE A 185 6.93 2.08 -18.71
CA ILE A 185 6.66 1.58 -17.35
C ILE A 185 7.68 0.49 -16.94
N SER A 186 8.21 -0.28 -17.88
CA SER A 186 9.19 -1.33 -17.59
C SER A 186 10.53 -0.75 -17.11
N GLN A 187 10.86 0.49 -17.51
CA GLN A 187 12.01 1.20 -16.96
C GLN A 187 11.75 1.68 -15.54
N PHE A 188 10.55 2.19 -15.27
CA PHE A 188 10.16 2.55 -13.92
C PHE A 188 10.21 1.34 -12.97
N GLU A 189 9.63 0.20 -13.36
CA GLU A 189 9.63 -1.01 -12.52
C GLU A 189 11.04 -1.54 -12.23
N ARG A 190 11.95 -1.51 -13.21
CA ARG A 190 13.36 -1.90 -12.99
C ARG A 190 14.09 -0.98 -12.00
N MET A 191 13.80 0.33 -12.04
CA MET A 191 14.33 1.30 -11.09
C MET A 191 13.69 1.14 -9.70
N TRP A 192 12.38 0.91 -9.65
CA TRP A 192 11.59 0.88 -8.43
C TRP A 192 11.79 -0.41 -7.63
N ALA A 193 11.86 -1.58 -8.26
CA ALA A 193 11.97 -2.87 -7.59
C ALA A 193 13.08 -2.95 -6.51
N PRO A 194 14.35 -2.54 -6.77
CA PRO A 194 15.37 -2.55 -5.73
C PRO A 194 15.13 -1.49 -4.64
N LEU A 195 14.52 -0.35 -5.00
CA LEU A 195 14.15 0.68 -4.02
C LEU A 195 13.05 0.18 -3.10
N GLU A 196 12.02 -0.47 -3.64
CA GLU A 196 10.90 -1.00 -2.86
C GLU A 196 11.36 -1.96 -1.77
N ALA A 197 12.24 -2.92 -2.09
CA ALA A 197 12.77 -3.86 -1.13
C ALA A 197 13.50 -3.15 0.02
N LYS A 198 14.36 -2.16 -0.33
CA LYS A 198 15.05 -1.33 0.67
C LYS A 198 14.07 -0.53 1.52
N ARG A 199 13.05 0.07 0.91
CA ARG A 199 12.01 0.84 1.64
C ARG A 199 11.22 -0.01 2.60
N ARG A 200 10.83 -1.21 2.21
CA ARG A 200 10.17 -2.17 3.12
C ARG A 200 11.06 -2.47 4.32
N GLN A 201 12.34 -2.72 4.10
CA GLN A 201 13.30 -2.96 5.19
C GLN A 201 13.47 -1.74 6.11
N ASP A 202 13.63 -0.55 5.54
CA ASP A 202 13.78 0.70 6.30
C ASP A 202 12.52 1.00 7.14
N LEU A 203 11.32 0.82 6.55
CA LEU A 203 10.04 1.00 7.23
C LEU A 203 9.81 -0.07 8.30
N GLN A 204 10.23 -1.31 8.06
CA GLN A 204 10.21 -2.38 9.08
C GLN A 204 11.03 -1.94 10.29
N GLY A 205 12.28 -1.51 10.07
CA GLY A 205 13.15 -0.99 11.13
C GLY A 205 12.55 0.22 11.85
N TYR A 206 12.01 1.19 11.10
CA TYR A 206 11.33 2.35 11.67
C TYR A 206 10.18 1.96 12.59
N TYR A 207 9.29 1.07 12.16
CA TYR A 207 8.14 0.67 12.95
C TYR A 207 8.47 -0.27 14.12
N VAL A 208 9.57 -1.02 14.05
CA VAL A 208 10.11 -1.76 15.20
C VAL A 208 10.66 -0.78 16.24
N ASN A 209 11.48 0.17 15.82
CA ASN A 209 12.18 1.08 16.74
C ASN A 209 11.29 2.20 17.29
N ASN A 210 10.23 2.60 16.56
CA ASN A 210 9.26 3.61 16.98
C ASN A 210 7.93 2.99 17.43
N ALA A 211 7.89 1.69 17.73
CA ALA A 211 6.75 1.10 18.40
C ALA A 211 6.64 1.73 19.80
N VAL A 212 5.78 2.75 19.94
CA VAL A 212 5.57 3.50 21.18
C VAL A 212 5.38 2.54 22.36
N PRO A 213 6.27 2.55 23.37
CA PRO A 213 5.96 1.99 24.69
C PRO A 213 4.86 2.86 25.30
N LEU A 214 3.82 2.26 25.89
CA LEU A 214 2.67 2.97 26.48
C LEU A 214 2.99 3.79 27.75
N GLN A 215 4.23 4.25 27.93
CA GLN A 215 4.59 5.19 29.00
C GLN A 215 5.49 6.29 28.45
N GLY A 216 4.93 7.50 28.29
CA GLY A 216 5.70 8.74 28.22
C GLY A 216 6.24 9.16 26.84
N GLY A 217 5.47 9.98 26.13
CA GLY A 217 5.94 11.26 25.59
C GLY A 217 7.02 11.32 24.49
N ALA A 218 7.54 10.23 23.93
CA ALA A 218 8.52 10.35 22.84
C ALA A 218 7.83 10.64 21.50
N LYS A 219 8.04 11.85 20.97
CA LYS A 219 7.71 12.20 19.58
C LYS A 219 8.39 11.18 18.64
N PRO A 220 7.67 10.60 17.67
CA PRO A 220 8.29 9.73 16.68
C PRO A 220 9.38 10.49 15.92
N ALA A 221 10.52 9.84 15.68
CA ALA A 221 11.60 10.43 14.90
C ALA A 221 11.07 10.86 13.51
N ALA A 222 11.43 12.07 13.07
CA ALA A 222 11.02 12.58 11.77
C ALA A 222 11.46 11.62 10.66
N ARG A 223 10.54 11.25 9.76
CA ARG A 223 10.82 10.40 8.60
C ARG A 223 11.85 11.12 7.72
N LYS A 224 13.04 10.54 7.53
CA LYS A 224 13.94 10.96 6.45
C LYS A 224 13.26 10.59 5.13
N ARG A 225 12.90 11.59 4.33
CA ARG A 225 12.54 11.38 2.93
C ARG A 225 13.79 10.89 2.22
N ILE A 226 13.67 9.99 1.26
CA ILE A 226 14.79 9.62 0.39
C ILE A 226 14.34 9.72 -1.07
N ASP A 227 15.23 10.22 -1.93
CA ASP A 227 14.95 10.52 -3.33
C ASP A 227 14.92 9.26 -4.20
N ILE A 228 14.72 9.49 -5.50
CA ILE A 228 14.69 8.45 -6.53
C ILE A 228 16.03 7.74 -6.73
N ASN A 229 17.12 8.28 -6.19
CA ASN A 229 18.45 7.70 -6.25
C ASN A 229 18.83 6.99 -4.94
N GLY A 230 17.93 6.94 -3.96
CA GLY A 230 18.22 6.33 -2.66
C GLY A 230 18.99 7.23 -1.69
N ASN A 231 19.07 8.53 -1.95
CA ASN A 231 19.71 9.52 -1.07
C ASN A 231 18.71 10.19 -0.12
N PRO A 232 19.06 10.47 1.15
CA PRO A 232 18.21 11.25 2.04
C PRO A 232 17.95 12.66 1.49
N VAL A 233 16.70 13.10 1.55
CA VAL A 233 16.24 14.45 1.22
C VAL A 233 16.01 15.18 2.54
N GLU A 234 16.75 16.27 2.76
CA GLU A 234 16.56 17.18 3.89
C GLU A 234 15.23 17.93 3.82
#